data_AF-A0A496WEF3-F1
#
_entry.id   AF-A0A496WEF3-F1
#
_cell.length_a   1.000
_cell.length_b   1.000
_cell.length_c   1.000
_cell.angle_alpha   90.00
_cell.angle_beta   90.00
_cell.angle_gamma   90.00
#
_symmetry.space_group_name_H-M   'P 1'
#
loop_
_entity.id
_entity.type
_entity.pdbx_description
1 polymer ?
#
loop_
_entity_poly.entity_id
_entity_poly.type
_entity_poly.pdbx_seq_one_letter_code
_entity_poly.pdbx_strand_id
1 'polypeptide(L)'
;EMDITRAAFTGGEPVAKYLNAFDVDLFLSATEEDVQAAVESNVAAGLIYDGPTVNPENPLEQIRVAFDGDAVLFSEESEMIYQNQGLEAFIEHEKINAQKPLPEGPFAKLLKTLSYLQFDLKSNNQQGVSPIRTALVTARNSPAHERVIRTLRTWNVRIDETFFLGGVSKDKILASFAPHIFFDDQHHHCDTAARLVPTARVPYKGEDSSKK
;
A
#
# COMPACT_ATOMS: atom_id res chain seq x y z
N GLU A 1 3.45 27.26 9.89
CA GLU A 1 4.65 26.51 10.30
C GLU A 1 4.26 25.08 10.62
N MET A 2 5.03 24.09 10.15
CA MET A 2 4.90 22.72 10.63
C MET A 2 5.69 22.61 11.93
N ASP A 3 5.10 22.07 13.00
CA ASP A 3 5.75 21.89 14.30
C ASP A 3 6.71 20.69 14.28
N ILE A 4 7.77 20.81 13.47
CA ILE A 4 8.79 19.79 13.30
C ILE A 4 9.69 19.83 14.53
N THR A 5 9.45 18.90 15.46
CA THR A 5 10.16 18.83 16.75
C THR A 5 11.42 17.96 16.70
N ARG A 6 11.57 17.11 15.68
CA ARG A 6 12.64 16.12 15.58
C ARG A 6 13.18 16.05 14.15
N ALA A 7 14.51 16.03 14.04
CA ALA A 7 15.24 15.79 12.81
C ALA A 7 16.50 15.00 13.12
N ALA A 8 16.90 14.13 12.19
CA ALA A 8 18.13 13.35 12.28
C ALA A 8 18.89 13.49 10.97
N PHE A 9 20.20 13.70 11.07
CA PHE A 9 21.11 13.73 9.94
C PHE A 9 22.08 12.57 10.11
N THR A 10 22.11 11.67 9.13
CA THR A 10 22.97 10.49 9.13
C THR A 10 23.89 10.55 7.92
N GLY A 11 25.07 9.93 8.00
CA GLY A 11 26.06 9.97 6.92
C GLY A 11 26.78 8.65 6.77
N GLY A 12 26.91 8.20 5.52
CA GLY A 12 27.75 7.07 5.09
C GLY A 12 27.29 5.66 5.47
N GLU A 13 26.34 5.53 6.40
CA GLU A 13 25.88 4.26 6.96
C GLU A 13 24.39 4.04 6.70
N PRO A 14 23.91 2.77 6.59
CA PRO A 14 22.50 2.48 6.34
C PRO A 14 21.56 3.09 7.40
N VAL A 15 20.47 3.70 6.93
CA VAL A 15 19.46 4.36 7.78
C VAL A 15 18.56 3.36 8.51
N ALA A 16 18.44 2.12 7.99
CA ALA A 16 17.54 1.08 8.48
C ALA A 16 17.61 0.84 10.00
N LYS A 17 18.82 0.89 10.59
CA LYS A 17 19.04 0.71 12.04
C LYS A 17 18.30 1.72 12.92
N TYR A 18 17.95 2.88 12.38
CA TYR A 18 17.26 3.93 13.11
C TYR A 18 15.74 3.90 12.94
N LEU A 19 15.21 3.21 11.94
CA LEU A 19 13.78 3.25 11.62
C LEU A 19 12.93 2.78 12.81
N ASN A 20 13.33 1.68 13.44
CA ASN A 20 12.66 1.17 14.64
C ASN A 20 12.87 2.08 15.87
N ALA A 21 14.01 2.78 15.96
CA ALA A 21 14.27 3.71 17.06
C ALA A 21 13.43 4.99 16.98
N PHE A 22 12.97 5.34 15.77
CA PHE A 22 12.09 6.48 15.52
C PHE A 22 10.61 6.09 15.40
N ASP A 23 10.26 4.83 15.65
CA ASP A 23 8.90 4.29 15.48
C ASP A 23 8.33 4.57 14.08
N VAL A 24 9.17 4.44 13.04
CA VAL A 24 8.77 4.71 11.65
C VAL A 24 7.75 3.67 11.19
N ASP A 25 6.57 4.13 10.77
CA ASP A 25 5.52 3.28 10.18
C ASP A 25 5.63 3.15 8.65
N LEU A 26 6.29 4.10 7.97
CA LEU A 26 6.50 4.11 6.52
C LEU A 26 7.85 4.76 6.17
N PHE A 27 8.66 4.06 5.39
CA PHE A 27 9.91 4.56 4.83
C PHE A 27 9.82 4.66 3.30
N LEU A 28 10.16 5.82 2.72
CA LEU A 28 10.15 6.02 1.28
C LEU A 28 11.53 6.52 0.82
N SER A 29 12.08 5.92 -0.22
CA SER A 29 13.37 6.32 -0.79
C SER A 29 13.38 6.06 -2.30
N ALA A 30 14.25 6.77 -3.03
CA ALA A 30 14.57 6.46 -4.43
C ALA A 30 15.74 5.45 -4.54
N THR A 31 16.35 5.07 -3.43
CA THR A 31 17.47 4.12 -3.34
C THR A 31 16.94 2.72 -3.02
N GLU A 32 17.12 1.76 -3.93
CA GLU A 32 16.64 0.37 -3.76
C GLU A 32 17.26 -0.29 -2.52
N GLU A 33 18.56 -0.09 -2.27
CA GLU A 33 19.27 -0.67 -1.13
C GLU A 33 18.70 -0.21 0.22
N ASP A 34 18.35 1.07 0.34
CA ASP A 34 17.75 1.61 1.56
C ASP A 34 16.34 1.06 1.80
N VAL A 35 15.54 0.96 0.74
CA VAL A 35 14.18 0.40 0.83
C VAL A 35 14.25 -1.07 1.22
N GLN A 36 15.14 -1.85 0.60
CA GLN A 36 15.31 -3.27 0.92
C GLN A 36 15.73 -3.45 2.39
N ALA A 37 16.70 -2.67 2.87
CA ALA A 37 17.12 -2.71 4.27
C ALA A 37 15.98 -2.34 5.25
N ALA A 38 15.08 -1.43 4.85
CA ALA A 38 13.89 -1.10 5.63
C ALA A 38 12.88 -2.25 5.68
N VAL A 39 12.61 -2.90 4.55
CA VAL A 39 11.74 -4.10 4.48
C VAL A 39 12.29 -5.23 5.34
N GLU A 40 13.60 -5.48 5.28
CA GLU A 40 14.29 -6.47 6.11
C GLU A 40 14.16 -6.18 7.61
N SER A 41 14.09 -4.90 7.96
CA SER A 41 13.89 -4.40 9.32
C SER A 41 12.42 -4.43 9.79
N ASN A 42 11.51 -5.01 8.99
CA ASN A 42 10.06 -5.07 9.22
C ASN A 42 9.36 -3.70 9.25
N VAL A 43 9.89 -2.73 8.50
CA VAL A 43 9.24 -1.43 8.29
C VAL A 43 8.62 -1.42 6.90
N ALA A 44 7.37 -0.95 6.79
CA ALA A 44 6.73 -0.79 5.49
C ALA A 44 7.54 0.21 4.67
N ALA A 45 7.98 -0.19 3.48
CA ALA A 45 8.85 0.64 2.67
C ALA A 45 8.50 0.59 1.19
N GLY A 46 8.73 1.70 0.50
CA GLY A 46 8.45 1.84 -0.92
C GLY A 46 9.57 2.56 -1.68
N LEU A 47 9.95 2.00 -2.83
CA LEU A 47 10.83 2.62 -3.80
C LEU A 47 10.04 3.63 -4.62
N ILE A 48 10.32 4.93 -4.44
CA ILE A 48 9.63 6.02 -5.14
C ILE A 48 10.05 6.03 -6.61
N TYR A 49 9.05 6.14 -7.49
CA TYR A 49 9.26 6.34 -8.93
C TYR A 49 9.24 7.83 -9.25
N ASP A 50 9.89 8.20 -10.35
CA ASP A 50 9.73 9.54 -10.92
C ASP A 50 8.25 9.75 -11.26
N GLY A 51 7.60 10.63 -10.49
CA GLY A 51 6.18 10.92 -10.61
C GLY A 51 5.86 11.90 -11.75
N PRO A 52 4.56 12.18 -11.98
CA PRO A 52 4.17 13.19 -12.95
C PRO A 52 4.69 14.57 -12.49
N THR A 53 5.31 15.32 -13.40
CA THR A 53 5.90 16.64 -13.13
C THR A 53 4.87 17.74 -12.94
N VAL A 54 3.58 17.44 -13.19
CA VAL A 54 2.48 18.41 -13.11
C VAL A 54 1.81 18.30 -11.75
N ASN A 55 2.01 19.32 -10.92
CA ASN A 55 1.22 19.47 -9.70
C ASN A 55 -0.25 19.67 -10.08
N PRO A 56 -1.21 19.01 -9.40
CA PRO A 56 -2.62 19.22 -9.67
C PRO A 56 -2.97 20.70 -9.48
N GLU A 57 -3.66 21.29 -10.47
CA GLU A 57 -4.07 22.71 -10.44
C GLU A 57 -4.93 23.06 -9.22
N ASN A 58 -5.61 22.07 -8.66
CA ASN A 58 -6.40 22.19 -7.44
C ASN A 58 -5.88 21.18 -6.40
N PRO A 59 -5.12 21.62 -5.38
CA PRO A 59 -4.68 20.74 -4.31
C PRO A 59 -5.91 20.22 -3.55
N LEU A 60 -5.92 18.92 -3.29
CA LEU A 60 -6.99 18.27 -2.55
C LEU A 60 -6.88 18.63 -1.06
N GLU A 61 -8.00 18.86 -0.40
CA GLU A 61 -8.04 19.08 1.06
C GLU A 61 -7.74 17.79 1.87
N GLN A 62 -7.78 16.63 1.22
CA GLN A 62 -7.55 15.32 1.85
C GLN A 62 -6.24 14.70 1.37
N ILE A 63 -5.48 14.09 2.28
CA ILE A 63 -4.41 13.15 1.95
C ILE A 63 -5.06 11.84 1.47
N ARG A 64 -4.71 11.40 0.26
CA ARG A 64 -5.25 10.21 -0.39
C ARG A 64 -4.16 9.16 -0.57
N VAL A 65 -4.39 7.95 -0.09
CA VAL A 65 -3.43 6.84 -0.21
C VAL A 65 -4.13 5.66 -0.89
N ALA A 66 -3.54 5.13 -1.94
CA ALA A 66 -4.03 3.95 -2.64
C ALA A 66 -3.06 2.78 -2.49
N PHE A 67 -3.59 1.57 -2.37
CA PHE A 67 -2.82 0.35 -2.21
C PHE A 67 -3.29 -0.72 -3.18
N ASP A 68 -2.38 -1.51 -3.75
CA ASP A 68 -2.71 -2.84 -4.24
C ASP A 68 -3.07 -3.78 -3.07
N GLY A 69 -3.70 -4.91 -3.41
CA GLY A 69 -4.07 -5.95 -2.46
C GLY A 69 -2.91 -6.88 -2.12
N ASP A 70 -2.61 -7.80 -3.03
CA ASP A 70 -1.70 -8.92 -2.77
C ASP A 70 -0.25 -8.44 -2.77
N ALA A 71 0.61 -9.07 -1.96
CA ALA A 71 1.98 -8.63 -1.69
C ALA A 71 2.16 -7.19 -1.14
N VAL A 72 1.08 -6.42 -0.99
CA VAL A 72 1.07 -5.08 -0.39
C VAL A 72 0.29 -5.07 0.93
N LEU A 73 -1.04 -5.14 0.89
CA LEU A 73 -1.89 -5.18 2.08
C LEU A 73 -2.04 -6.59 2.63
N PHE A 74 -2.10 -7.58 1.75
CA PHE A 74 -2.21 -8.99 2.06
C PHE A 74 -0.92 -9.71 1.68
N SER A 75 -0.67 -10.87 2.27
CA SER A 75 0.45 -11.72 1.86
C SER A 75 0.29 -12.23 0.41
N GLU A 76 1.38 -12.61 -0.22
CA GLU A 76 1.43 -13.23 -1.55
C GLU A 76 0.83 -14.66 -1.65
N GLU A 77 0.28 -15.23 -0.55
CA GLU A 77 -0.28 -16.59 -0.49
C GLU A 77 -1.20 -16.91 -1.68
N SER A 78 -2.18 -16.05 -1.96
CA SER A 78 -3.15 -16.32 -3.02
C SER A 78 -2.55 -16.14 -4.42
N GLU A 79 -1.60 -15.22 -4.59
CA GLU A 79 -0.90 -15.01 -5.86
C GLU A 79 -0.04 -16.23 -6.21
N MET A 80 0.67 -16.79 -5.24
CA MET A 80 1.43 -18.04 -5.43
C MET A 80 0.54 -19.20 -5.85
N ILE A 81 -0.68 -19.31 -5.32
CA ILE A 81 -1.63 -20.36 -5.73
C ILE A 81 -2.05 -20.16 -7.19
N TYR A 82 -2.37 -18.92 -7.58
CA TYR A 82 -2.73 -18.60 -8.96
C TYR A 82 -1.58 -18.93 -9.93
N GLN A 83 -0.35 -18.52 -9.62
CA GLN A 83 0.81 -18.74 -10.47
C GLN A 83 1.17 -20.23 -10.59
N ASN A 84 1.09 -21.00 -9.50
CA ASN A 84 1.50 -22.41 -9.49
C ASN A 84 0.41 -23.39 -9.96
N GLN A 85 -0.87 -23.07 -9.71
CA GLN A 85 -1.99 -24.01 -9.85
C GLN A 85 -3.13 -23.47 -10.74
N GLY A 86 -3.04 -22.22 -11.18
CA GLY A 86 -4.00 -21.59 -12.07
C GLY A 86 -5.26 -21.06 -11.39
N LEU A 87 -6.16 -20.52 -12.22
CA LEU A 87 -7.35 -19.79 -11.78
C LEU A 87 -8.35 -20.65 -11.00
N GLU A 88 -8.56 -21.91 -11.39
CA GLU A 88 -9.53 -22.80 -10.75
C GLU A 88 -9.15 -23.10 -9.30
N ALA A 89 -7.88 -23.47 -9.07
CA ALA A 89 -7.34 -23.72 -7.74
C ALA A 89 -7.40 -22.46 -6.86
N PHE A 90 -7.08 -21.29 -7.43
CA PHE A 90 -7.24 -20.00 -6.73
C PHE A 90 -8.69 -19.75 -6.30
N ILE A 91 -9.66 -19.93 -7.21
CA ILE A 91 -11.08 -19.71 -6.90
C ILE A 91 -11.56 -20.67 -5.82
N GLU A 92 -11.18 -21.95 -5.90
CA GLU A 92 -11.55 -22.95 -4.91
C GLU A 92 -10.93 -22.64 -3.54
N HIS A 93 -9.65 -22.26 -3.51
CA HIS A 93 -8.96 -21.82 -2.31
C HIS A 93 -9.64 -20.62 -1.65
N GLU A 94 -9.99 -19.59 -2.43
CA GLU A 94 -10.67 -18.40 -1.92
C GLU A 94 -12.07 -18.71 -1.40
N LYS A 95 -12.80 -19.65 -2.02
CA LYS A 95 -14.11 -20.12 -1.53
C LYS A 95 -14.00 -20.86 -0.21
N ILE A 96 -13.08 -21.83 -0.11
CA ILE A 96 -12.86 -22.62 1.11
C ILE A 96 -12.42 -21.72 2.26
N ASN A 97 -11.56 -20.75 1.98
CA ASN A 97 -11.00 -19.84 2.98
C ASN A 97 -11.76 -18.53 3.13
N ALA A 98 -12.97 -18.39 2.58
CA ALA A 98 -13.70 -17.12 2.60
C ALA A 98 -13.87 -16.52 4.01
N GLN A 99 -14.01 -17.37 5.04
CA GLN A 99 -14.13 -16.94 6.44
C GLN A 99 -12.78 -16.79 7.17
N LYS A 100 -11.68 -17.23 6.56
CA LYS A 100 -10.34 -17.11 7.12
C LYS A 100 -9.71 -15.81 6.59
N PRO A 101 -9.36 -14.84 7.45
CA PRO A 101 -8.71 -13.62 7.02
C PRO A 101 -7.48 -13.91 6.17
N LEU A 102 -7.22 -13.06 5.17
CA LEU A 102 -5.96 -13.07 4.44
C LEU A 102 -4.83 -12.74 5.43
N PRO A 103 -3.68 -13.42 5.32
CA PRO A 103 -2.52 -13.05 6.12
C PRO A 103 -2.07 -11.62 5.79
N GLU A 104 -1.50 -10.95 6.78
CA GLU A 104 -1.04 -9.55 6.66
C GLU A 104 0.14 -9.43 5.70
N GLY A 105 0.03 -8.49 4.76
CA GLY A 105 1.13 -8.06 3.91
C GLY A 105 1.99 -6.97 4.57
N PRO A 106 3.06 -6.52 3.91
CA PRO A 106 4.01 -5.55 4.47
C PRO A 106 3.37 -4.21 4.86
N PHE A 107 2.29 -3.79 4.19
CA PHE A 107 1.62 -2.51 4.43
C PHE A 107 0.36 -2.63 5.30
N ALA A 108 0.03 -3.83 5.81
CA ALA A 108 -1.15 -4.03 6.66
C ALA A 108 -1.10 -3.17 7.95
N LYS A 109 0.08 -3.06 8.58
CA LYS A 109 0.29 -2.21 9.76
C LYS A 109 -0.02 -0.74 9.43
N LEU A 110 0.54 -0.23 8.33
CA LEU A 110 0.31 1.15 7.90
C LEU A 110 -1.17 1.42 7.65
N LEU A 111 -1.87 0.53 6.94
CA LEU A 111 -3.31 0.69 6.70
C LEU A 111 -4.12 0.74 8.00
N LYS A 112 -3.78 -0.11 8.99
CA LYS A 112 -4.41 -0.07 10.32
C LYS A 112 -4.14 1.25 11.04
N THR A 113 -2.90 1.75 10.98
CA THR A 113 -2.53 3.06 11.55
C THR A 113 -3.30 4.20 10.88
N LEU A 114 -3.37 4.22 9.54
CA LEU A 114 -4.16 5.20 8.79
C LEU A 114 -5.65 5.11 9.17
N SER A 115 -6.22 3.91 9.24
CA SER A 115 -7.61 3.70 9.66
C SER A 115 -7.88 4.22 11.09
N TYR A 116 -6.95 4.01 12.01
CA TYR A 116 -7.04 4.55 13.37
C TYR A 116 -7.05 6.09 13.35
N LEU A 117 -6.11 6.71 12.61
CA LEU A 117 -6.05 8.17 12.44
C LEU A 117 -7.30 8.72 11.77
N GLN A 118 -7.86 8.02 10.78
CA GLN A 118 -9.11 8.41 10.14
C GLN A 118 -10.28 8.47 11.13
N PHE A 119 -10.33 7.57 12.10
CA PHE A 119 -11.36 7.56 13.15
C PHE A 119 -11.14 8.71 14.15
N ASP A 120 -9.91 8.87 14.64
CA ASP A 120 -9.55 9.89 15.63
C ASP A 120 -9.74 11.31 15.06
N LEU A 121 -9.16 11.59 13.90
CA LEU A 121 -9.24 12.91 13.25
C LEU A 121 -10.65 13.26 12.81
N LYS A 122 -11.46 12.28 12.41
CA LYS A 122 -12.88 12.52 12.08
C LYS A 122 -13.67 12.94 13.31
N SER A 123 -13.43 12.30 14.45
CA SER A 123 -14.10 12.61 15.72
C SER A 123 -13.73 14.00 16.24
N ASN A 124 -12.50 14.44 15.96
CA ASN A 124 -11.96 15.72 16.41
C ASN A 124 -12.19 16.88 15.41
N ASN A 125 -12.73 16.59 14.20
CA ASN A 125 -12.99 17.60 13.18
C ASN A 125 -14.45 18.10 13.24
N GLN A 126 -14.62 19.43 13.29
CA GLN A 126 -15.93 20.10 13.30
C GLN A 126 -16.82 19.77 12.08
N GLN A 127 -16.21 19.43 10.95
CA GLN A 127 -16.92 19.06 9.72
C GLN A 127 -17.30 17.57 9.67
N GLY A 128 -16.82 16.74 10.60
CA GLY A 128 -17.08 15.31 10.64
C GLY A 128 -16.49 14.52 9.45
N VAL A 129 -15.51 15.10 8.74
CA VAL A 129 -14.81 14.47 7.61
C VAL A 129 -13.36 14.18 8.00
N SER A 130 -12.87 12.98 7.67
CA SER A 130 -11.47 12.62 7.88
C SER A 130 -10.58 13.32 6.84
N PRO A 131 -9.42 13.90 7.24
CA PRO A 131 -8.45 14.45 6.30
C PRO A 131 -7.68 13.37 5.55
N ILE A 132 -7.75 12.11 5.98
CA ILE A 132 -7.14 10.96 5.30
C ILE A 132 -8.24 10.16 4.60
N ARG A 133 -7.98 9.76 3.34
CA ARG A 133 -8.84 8.89 2.54
C ARG A 133 -8.03 7.74 1.94
N THR A 134 -8.51 6.52 2.05
CA THR A 134 -7.78 5.31 1.63
C THR A 134 -8.53 4.51 0.58
N ALA A 135 -7.80 3.94 -0.38
CA ALA A 135 -8.36 3.08 -1.42
C ALA A 135 -7.58 1.77 -1.58
N LEU A 136 -8.30 0.67 -1.79
CA LEU A 136 -7.76 -0.60 -2.30
C LEU A 136 -8.05 -0.68 -3.80
N VAL A 137 -7.02 -0.90 -4.61
CA VAL A 137 -7.09 -1.02 -6.07
C VAL A 137 -6.43 -2.33 -6.48
N THR A 138 -7.24 -3.39 -6.63
CA THR A 138 -6.73 -4.76 -6.79
C THR A 138 -7.23 -5.43 -8.08
N ALA A 139 -6.42 -6.33 -8.63
CA ALA A 139 -6.80 -7.20 -9.74
C ALA A 139 -7.79 -8.30 -9.35
N ARG A 140 -7.94 -8.61 -8.04
CA ARG A 140 -8.93 -9.59 -7.56
C ARG A 140 -10.34 -9.25 -8.07
N ASN A 141 -11.12 -10.28 -8.38
CA ASN A 141 -12.49 -10.17 -8.87
C ASN A 141 -13.46 -11.03 -8.06
N SER A 142 -14.72 -11.12 -8.50
CA SER A 142 -15.67 -12.08 -7.94
C SER A 142 -15.29 -13.51 -8.33
N PRO A 143 -15.25 -14.49 -7.40
CA PRO A 143 -15.76 -14.46 -6.02
C PRO A 143 -14.73 -14.05 -4.93
N ALA A 144 -13.46 -13.84 -5.25
CA ALA A 144 -12.38 -13.57 -4.29
C ALA A 144 -12.56 -12.29 -3.45
N HIS A 145 -13.38 -11.34 -3.91
CA HIS A 145 -13.73 -10.12 -3.15
C HIS A 145 -14.31 -10.39 -1.75
N GLU A 146 -15.04 -11.50 -1.53
CA GLU A 146 -15.64 -11.80 -0.23
C GLU A 146 -14.60 -11.90 0.89
N ARG A 147 -13.51 -12.65 0.66
CA ARG A 147 -12.45 -12.86 1.64
C ARG A 147 -11.73 -11.56 1.97
N VAL A 148 -11.52 -10.69 0.98
CA VAL A 148 -10.94 -9.35 1.16
C VAL A 148 -11.82 -8.50 2.08
N ILE A 149 -13.12 -8.40 1.80
CA ILE A 149 -14.05 -7.60 2.62
C ILE A 149 -14.14 -8.15 4.06
N ARG A 150 -14.18 -9.47 4.22
CA ARG A 150 -14.16 -10.10 5.55
C ARG A 150 -12.87 -9.83 6.30
N THR A 151 -11.72 -9.89 5.62
CA THR A 151 -10.41 -9.59 6.21
C THR A 151 -10.37 -8.16 6.74
N LEU A 152 -10.77 -7.17 5.92
CA LEU A 152 -10.80 -5.76 6.34
C LEU A 152 -11.72 -5.55 7.56
N ARG A 153 -12.87 -6.24 7.60
CA ARG A 153 -13.77 -6.22 8.76
C ARG A 153 -13.15 -6.87 10.00
N THR A 154 -12.50 -8.03 9.85
CA THR A 154 -11.82 -8.72 10.97
C THR A 154 -10.68 -7.87 11.53
N TRP A 155 -9.95 -7.15 10.69
CA TRP A 155 -8.94 -6.18 11.12
C TRP A 155 -9.52 -4.90 11.73
N ASN A 156 -10.85 -4.73 11.69
CA ASN A 156 -11.54 -3.50 12.07
C ASN A 156 -10.95 -2.26 11.36
N VAL A 157 -10.58 -2.43 10.09
CA VAL A 157 -10.01 -1.40 9.25
C VAL A 157 -11.11 -0.72 8.44
N ARG A 158 -11.12 0.60 8.49
CA ARG A 158 -11.86 1.43 7.55
C ARG A 158 -11.01 1.65 6.31
N ILE A 159 -11.61 1.37 5.16
CA ILE A 159 -11.11 1.79 3.85
C ILE A 159 -12.25 2.51 3.16
N ASP A 160 -11.99 3.67 2.54
CA ASP A 160 -13.07 4.47 1.97
C ASP A 160 -13.54 3.92 0.63
N GLU A 161 -12.62 3.37 -0.17
CA GLU A 161 -12.91 2.88 -1.52
C GLU A 161 -12.23 1.53 -1.77
N THR A 162 -12.95 0.59 -2.40
CA THR A 162 -12.40 -0.71 -2.81
C THR A 162 -12.77 -1.00 -4.26
N PHE A 163 -11.76 -1.14 -5.11
CA PHE A 163 -11.90 -1.36 -6.53
C PHE A 163 -11.38 -2.75 -6.90
N PHE A 164 -12.28 -3.64 -7.31
CA PHE A 164 -11.99 -4.99 -7.78
C PHE A 164 -12.03 -4.99 -9.31
N LEU A 165 -10.86 -4.96 -9.95
CA LEU A 165 -10.76 -4.63 -11.38
C LEU A 165 -10.81 -5.84 -12.31
N GLY A 166 -10.56 -7.05 -11.82
CA GLY A 166 -10.64 -8.27 -12.63
C GLY A 166 -9.84 -8.24 -13.93
N GLY A 167 -8.63 -7.66 -13.89
CA GLY A 167 -7.74 -7.54 -15.05
C GLY A 167 -7.90 -6.26 -15.87
N VAL A 168 -8.82 -5.36 -15.51
CA VAL A 168 -8.85 -4.00 -16.07
C VAL A 168 -7.67 -3.19 -15.51
N SER A 169 -7.07 -2.34 -16.35
CA SER A 169 -5.98 -1.43 -15.93
C SER A 169 -6.41 -0.52 -14.76
N LYS A 170 -5.48 -0.33 -13.81
CA LYS A 170 -5.63 0.55 -12.64
C LYS A 170 -5.61 2.04 -13.01
N ASP A 171 -5.05 2.38 -14.16
CA ASP A 171 -4.73 3.75 -14.58
C ASP A 171 -5.91 4.71 -14.46
N LYS A 172 -7.08 4.33 -15.01
CA LYS A 172 -8.28 5.20 -14.99
C LYS A 172 -8.82 5.40 -13.58
N ILE A 173 -8.72 4.38 -12.74
CA ILE A 173 -9.18 4.44 -11.35
C ILE A 173 -8.23 5.31 -10.54
N LEU A 174 -6.91 5.12 -10.70
CA LEU A 174 -5.90 5.93 -10.03
C LEU A 174 -5.99 7.40 -10.45
N ALA A 175 -6.14 7.69 -11.74
CA ALA A 175 -6.35 9.06 -12.23
C ALA A 175 -7.62 9.70 -11.65
N SER A 176 -8.70 8.92 -11.48
CA SER A 176 -9.96 9.42 -10.90
C SER A 176 -9.87 9.63 -9.39
N PHE A 177 -9.22 8.70 -8.68
CA PHE A 177 -9.05 8.77 -7.24
C PHE A 177 -8.01 9.82 -6.82
N ALA A 178 -7.05 10.13 -7.71
CA ALA A 178 -5.99 11.12 -7.48
C ALA A 178 -5.25 10.90 -6.13
N PRO A 179 -4.64 9.72 -5.91
CA PRO A 179 -3.85 9.48 -4.72
C PRO A 179 -2.62 10.40 -4.67
N HIS A 180 -2.24 10.79 -3.45
CA HIS A 180 -0.95 11.43 -3.19
C HIS A 180 0.19 10.42 -3.21
N ILE A 181 -0.13 9.13 -3.04
CA ILE A 181 0.78 8.03 -3.29
C ILE A 181 -0.01 6.73 -3.53
N PHE A 182 0.42 5.96 -4.52
CA PHE A 182 -0.05 4.60 -4.81
C PHE A 182 1.06 3.58 -4.52
N PHE A 183 0.72 2.48 -3.87
CA PHE A 183 1.62 1.37 -3.56
C PHE A 183 1.23 0.11 -4.32
N ASP A 184 2.19 -0.48 -5.04
CA ASP A 184 2.04 -1.76 -5.77
C ASP A 184 3.37 -2.51 -5.66
N ASP A 185 3.36 -3.84 -5.71
CA ASP A 185 4.59 -4.64 -5.68
C ASP A 185 5.20 -4.81 -7.08
N GLN A 186 4.38 -4.72 -8.14
CA GLN A 186 4.79 -5.07 -9.49
C GLN A 186 5.37 -3.88 -10.24
N HIS A 187 6.60 -4.02 -10.71
CA HIS A 187 7.30 -2.98 -11.48
C HIS A 187 6.48 -2.47 -12.68
N HIS A 188 5.79 -3.36 -13.40
CA HIS A 188 4.98 -2.98 -14.56
C HIS A 188 3.78 -2.09 -14.17
N HIS A 189 3.07 -2.42 -13.09
CA HIS A 189 1.98 -1.58 -12.59
C HIS A 189 2.50 -0.25 -12.08
N CYS A 190 3.65 -0.24 -11.39
CA CYS A 190 4.26 0.99 -10.91
C CYS A 190 4.67 1.92 -12.06
N ASP A 191 5.30 1.39 -13.12
CA ASP A 191 5.75 2.18 -14.28
C ASP A 191 4.59 2.85 -15.03
N THR A 192 3.44 2.16 -15.17
CA THR A 192 2.26 2.77 -15.81
C THR A 192 1.59 3.78 -14.89
N ALA A 193 1.45 3.46 -13.60
CA ALA A 193 0.83 4.35 -12.61
C ALA A 193 1.65 5.62 -12.36
N ALA A 194 2.99 5.53 -12.33
CA ALA A 194 3.90 6.67 -12.10
C ALA A 194 3.77 7.78 -13.15
N ARG A 195 3.27 7.45 -14.35
CA ARG A 195 2.99 8.45 -15.40
C ARG A 195 1.77 9.33 -15.08
N LEU A 196 0.93 8.88 -14.15
CA LEU A 196 -0.37 9.49 -13.84
C LEU A 196 -0.43 10.02 -12.40
N VAL A 197 0.18 9.30 -11.46
CA VAL A 197 0.08 9.57 -10.02
C VAL A 197 1.40 9.24 -9.32
N PRO A 198 1.76 9.92 -8.22
CA PRO A 198 2.91 9.53 -7.41
C PRO A 198 2.78 8.07 -6.97
N THR A 199 3.83 7.29 -7.19
CA THR A 199 3.80 5.83 -7.04
C THR A 199 5.08 5.34 -6.37
N ALA A 200 4.95 4.33 -5.52
CA ALA A 200 6.09 3.64 -4.91
C ALA A 200 5.92 2.13 -5.02
N ARG A 201 6.99 1.44 -5.43
CA ARG A 201 7.01 -0.03 -5.49
C ARG A 201 7.33 -0.62 -4.14
N VAL A 202 6.58 -1.63 -3.73
CA VAL A 202 6.80 -2.41 -2.50
C VAL A 202 7.69 -3.61 -2.81
N PRO A 203 8.93 -3.69 -2.28
CA PRO A 203 9.78 -4.85 -2.50
C PRO A 203 9.35 -6.07 -1.68
N TYR A 204 9.72 -7.25 -2.16
CA TYR A 204 9.53 -8.49 -1.42
C TYR A 204 10.63 -8.67 -0.36
N LYS A 205 10.26 -9.26 0.78
CA LYS A 205 11.22 -9.57 1.82
C LYS A 205 12.10 -10.74 1.36
N GLY A 206 13.42 -10.54 1.38
CA GLY A 206 14.39 -11.56 0.95
C GLY A 206 14.58 -11.63 -0.58
N GLU A 207 14.04 -10.69 -1.35
CA GLU A 207 14.54 -10.42 -2.70
C GLU A 207 15.97 -9.88 -2.60
N ASP A 208 16.89 -10.61 -3.24
CA ASP A 208 18.29 -10.21 -3.34
C ASP A 208 18.40 -9.11 -4.41
N SER A 209 18.80 -7.90 -4.02
CA SER A 209 18.97 -6.76 -4.93
C SER A 209 19.99 -7.05 -6.05
N SER A 210 20.79 -8.11 -5.90
CA SER A 210 21.76 -8.60 -6.88
C SER A 210 21.19 -9.44 -8.03
N LYS A 211 19.87 -9.73 -8.06
CA LYS A 211 19.23 -10.58 -9.08
C LYS A 211 18.45 -9.84 -10.18
N LYS A 212 18.64 -8.54 -10.35
CA LYS A 212 18.12 -7.78 -11.50
C LYS A 212 19.13 -7.69 -12.63
#